data_AF-A0A8S4A3G6-F1
#
_entry.id   AF-A0A8S4A3G6-F1
#
_cell.length_a   1.000
_cell.length_b   1.000
_cell.length_c   1.000
_cell.angle_alpha   90.00
_cell.angle_beta   90.00
_cell.angle_gamma   90.00
#
_symmetry.space_group_name_H-M   'P 1'
#
loop_
_entity.id
_entity.type
_entity.pdbx_description
1 polymer ?
#
loop_
_entity_poly.entity_id
_entity_poly.type
_entity_poly.pdbx_seq_one_letter_code
_entity_poly.pdbx_strand_id
1 'polypeptide(L)'
;NSTTGTPVTLRVDKKGYFLFWKDQNKEIGFLDISLIKDTRTGSQAKLPRDQKLKESLMIGQMDVPLEDKMITVVYGTDMVNMEFVHFVCAHKEIAQEWADELLKYSVNLLALNSSSLTYLDKLFTRFSLMLDSDGKVSMKNIFKSITSNRDDRKKVEKALEAEGFHAGKTDSFNAQKFTFYNFFNFYRHLLGRTEVDKIFDELGAKKKPYLTAQQVCDFLNKQQRDPRLNEILYPHYSLAQAEALIHRYENKSGMAQK
;
A
#
# COMPACT_ATOMS: atom_id res chain seq x y z
N ASN A 1 12.75 7.76 27.21
CA ASN A 1 13.62 6.75 26.57
C ASN A 1 13.43 5.43 27.30
N SER A 2 12.99 4.39 26.58
CA SER A 2 12.93 3.03 27.14
C SER A 2 14.33 2.53 27.45
N THR A 3 14.50 1.84 28.57
CA THR A 3 15.77 1.19 28.95
C THR A 3 15.80 -0.28 28.56
N THR A 4 14.74 -0.78 27.90
CA THR A 4 14.61 -2.16 27.47
C THR A 4 14.11 -2.23 26.03
N GLY A 5 14.62 -3.22 25.28
CA GLY A 5 14.09 -3.57 23.96
C GLY A 5 12.71 -4.22 24.06
N THR A 6 11.85 -3.93 23.08
CA THR A 6 10.53 -4.56 22.97
C THR A 6 10.59 -5.67 21.92
N PRO A 7 10.29 -6.93 22.26
CA PRO A 7 10.22 -8.00 21.27
C PRO A 7 9.06 -7.77 20.30
N VAL A 8 9.35 -7.89 19.01
CA VAL A 8 8.37 -7.70 17.93
C VAL A 8 8.51 -8.77 16.86
N THR A 9 7.42 -9.04 16.13
CA THR A 9 7.50 -9.78 14.86
C THR A 9 7.47 -8.80 13.71
N LEU A 10 8.60 -8.65 13.02
CA LEU A 10 8.77 -7.77 11.86
C LEU A 10 8.34 -8.48 10.56
N ARG A 11 7.61 -7.79 9.68
CA ARG A 11 7.08 -8.31 8.42
C ARG A 11 7.02 -7.22 7.34
N VAL A 12 7.08 -7.64 6.08
CA VAL A 12 6.70 -6.83 4.93
C VAL A 12 5.44 -7.42 4.32
N ASP A 13 4.51 -6.58 3.88
CA ASP A 13 3.31 -7.07 3.21
C ASP A 13 3.66 -7.70 1.85
N LYS A 14 2.76 -8.55 1.33
CA LYS A 14 3.01 -9.32 0.10
C LYS A 14 3.34 -8.47 -1.14
N LYS A 15 2.98 -7.18 -1.14
CA LYS A 15 3.18 -6.25 -2.25
C LYS A 15 4.36 -5.30 -2.02
N GLY A 16 5.03 -5.37 -0.87
CA GLY A 16 6.20 -4.54 -0.58
C GLY A 16 5.88 -3.07 -0.34
N TYR A 17 4.67 -2.75 0.12
CA TYR A 17 4.27 -1.37 0.40
C TYR A 17 4.72 -0.90 1.79
N PHE A 18 4.68 -1.79 2.77
CA PHE A 18 4.85 -1.45 4.16
C PHE A 18 5.74 -2.45 4.91
N LEU A 19 6.63 -1.89 5.71
CA LEU A 19 7.29 -2.58 6.81
C LEU A 19 6.40 -2.43 8.04
N PHE A 20 6.04 -3.53 8.69
CA PHE A 20 5.18 -3.48 9.86
C PHE A 20 5.59 -4.50 10.91
N TRP A 21 5.26 -4.20 12.16
CA TRP A 21 5.59 -5.07 13.28
C TRP A 21 4.50 -5.05 14.32
N LYS A 22 4.35 -6.18 15.01
CA LYS A 22 3.43 -6.32 16.13
C LYS A 22 4.22 -6.63 17.40
N ASP A 23 3.94 -5.89 18.46
CA ASP A 23 4.55 -6.10 19.77
C ASP A 23 3.74 -7.12 20.62
N GLN A 24 4.20 -7.36 21.84
CA GLN A 24 3.55 -8.28 22.78
C GLN A 24 2.19 -7.77 23.27
N ASN A 25 1.95 -6.46 23.26
CA ASN A 25 0.68 -5.82 23.62
C ASN A 25 -0.33 -5.79 22.47
N LYS A 26 0.02 -6.41 21.34
CA LYS A 26 -0.74 -6.40 20.08
C LYS A 26 -0.83 -5.02 19.43
N GLU A 27 0.00 -4.06 19.84
CA GLU A 27 0.16 -2.79 19.13
C GLU A 27 0.91 -3.03 17.82
N ILE A 28 0.46 -2.34 16.76
CA ILE A 28 1.01 -2.48 15.42
C ILE A 28 1.75 -1.19 15.07
N GLY A 29 3.06 -1.31 14.84
CA GLY A 29 3.86 -0.28 14.21
C GLY A 29 3.91 -0.48 12.70
N PHE A 30 4.01 0.63 11.96
CA PHE A 30 3.90 0.63 10.51
C PHE A 30 4.79 1.72 9.91
N LEU A 31 5.53 1.37 8.88
CA LEU A 31 6.37 2.27 8.11
C LEU A 31 6.11 2.08 6.62
N ASP A 32 5.84 3.19 5.93
CA ASP A 32 5.75 3.21 4.48
C ASP A 32 7.14 3.04 3.87
N ILE A 33 7.34 1.97 3.09
CA ILE A 33 8.64 1.65 2.50
C ILE A 33 9.10 2.76 1.53
N SER A 34 8.19 3.49 0.89
CA SER A 34 8.58 4.59 0.00
C SER A 34 9.15 5.80 0.74
N LEU A 35 9.04 5.84 2.08
CA LEU A 35 9.65 6.88 2.91
C LEU A 35 11.05 6.50 3.41
N ILE A 36 11.46 5.24 3.24
CA ILE A 36 12.80 4.78 3.61
C ILE A 36 13.82 5.45 2.69
N LYS A 37 14.86 6.03 3.30
CA LYS A 37 15.99 6.66 2.60
C LYS A 37 17.23 5.79 2.58
N ASP A 38 17.39 4.98 3.63
CA ASP A 38 18.57 4.13 3.81
C ASP A 38 18.27 3.02 4.83
N THR A 39 18.97 1.90 4.71
CA THR A 39 18.93 0.78 5.66
C THR A 39 20.35 0.30 5.91
N ARG A 40 20.71 0.16 7.18
CA ARG A 40 22.10 -0.08 7.61
C ARG A 40 22.17 -1.25 8.55
N THR A 41 23.27 -2.00 8.47
CA THR A 41 23.64 -3.05 9.41
C THR A 41 25.15 -3.04 9.65
N GLY A 42 25.64 -3.90 10.55
CA GLY A 42 27.06 -4.00 10.91
C GLY A 42 27.64 -2.67 11.37
N SER A 43 28.84 -2.35 10.88
CA SER A 43 29.57 -1.11 11.25
C SER A 43 28.82 0.20 10.98
N GLN A 44 27.79 0.18 10.13
CA GLN A 44 26.94 1.33 9.82
C GLN A 44 25.68 1.42 10.70
N ALA A 45 25.38 0.38 11.49
CA ALA A 45 24.28 0.40 12.44
C ALA A 45 24.56 1.37 13.60
N LYS A 46 23.51 2.03 14.07
CA LYS A 46 23.62 2.98 15.18
C LYS A 46 23.44 2.26 16.52
N LEU A 47 24.55 1.98 17.20
CA LEU A 47 24.52 1.38 18.54
C LEU A 47 23.82 2.30 19.56
N PRO A 48 23.00 1.74 20.47
CA PRO A 48 22.44 2.48 21.58
C PRO A 48 23.55 3.04 22.49
N ARG A 49 23.34 4.21 23.11
CA ARG A 49 24.30 4.76 24.09
C ARG A 49 24.10 4.20 25.50
N ASP A 50 22.86 3.84 25.83
CA ASP A 50 22.49 3.34 27.15
C ASP A 50 22.93 1.89 27.33
N GLN A 51 23.65 1.61 28.42
CA GLN A 51 24.25 0.31 28.68
C GLN A 51 23.20 -0.76 29.01
N LYS A 52 22.16 -0.42 29.79
CA LYS A 52 21.07 -1.35 30.13
C LYS A 52 20.30 -1.76 28.88
N LEU A 53 20.05 -0.82 27.98
CA LEU A 53 19.43 -1.10 26.70
C LEU A 53 20.30 -2.04 25.86
N LYS A 54 21.62 -1.78 25.73
CA LYS A 54 22.53 -2.70 25.00
C LYS A 54 22.46 -4.11 25.55
N GLU A 55 22.56 -4.28 26.86
CA GLU A 55 22.47 -5.58 27.52
C GLU A 55 21.15 -6.28 27.22
N SER A 56 20.03 -5.55 27.24
CA SER A 56 18.71 -6.10 26.90
C SER A 56 18.55 -6.54 25.44
N LEU A 57 19.41 -6.04 24.55
CA LEU A 57 19.38 -6.32 23.10
C LEU A 57 20.34 -7.45 22.71
N MET A 58 21.15 -7.98 23.63
CA MET A 58 22.03 -9.12 23.39
C MET A 58 21.21 -10.41 23.27
N ILE A 59 20.55 -10.59 22.12
CA ILE A 59 19.75 -11.77 21.78
C ILE A 59 20.45 -12.63 20.72
N GLY A 60 20.09 -13.91 20.64
CA GLY A 60 20.57 -14.84 19.61
C GLY A 60 22.05 -15.23 19.77
N GLN A 61 22.83 -15.12 18.70
CA GLN A 61 24.26 -15.50 18.69
C GLN A 61 25.08 -14.60 19.62
N MET A 62 25.61 -15.15 20.71
CA MET A 62 26.35 -14.39 21.75
C MET A 62 27.79 -14.05 21.35
N ASP A 63 28.35 -14.81 20.41
CA ASP A 63 29.67 -14.65 19.82
C ASP A 63 29.73 -13.59 18.71
N VAL A 64 28.57 -13.09 18.27
CA VAL A 64 28.46 -12.07 17.23
C VAL A 64 28.24 -10.69 17.85
N PRO A 65 29.00 -9.66 17.43
CA PRO A 65 28.80 -8.28 17.87
C PRO A 65 27.35 -7.81 17.69
N LEU A 66 26.88 -6.92 18.56
CA LEU A 66 25.50 -6.45 18.54
C LEU A 66 25.18 -5.75 17.21
N GLU A 67 26.08 -4.88 16.76
CA GLU A 67 25.97 -4.09 15.54
C GLU A 67 25.72 -4.94 14.28
N ASP A 68 26.35 -6.13 14.19
CA ASP A 68 26.17 -7.07 13.08
C ASP A 68 24.80 -7.74 13.07
N LYS A 69 24.07 -7.67 14.19
CA LYS A 69 22.69 -8.14 14.32
C LYS A 69 21.68 -7.00 14.29
N MET A 70 22.12 -5.75 14.19
CA MET A 70 21.23 -4.59 14.18
C MET A 70 20.83 -4.20 12.76
N ILE A 71 19.59 -3.74 12.61
CA ILE A 71 19.10 -3.05 11.43
C ILE A 71 18.75 -1.63 11.86
N THR A 72 19.27 -0.63 11.17
CA THR A 72 18.86 0.77 11.32
C THR A 72 18.15 1.20 10.06
N VAL A 73 16.85 1.47 10.15
CA VAL A 73 16.04 2.00 9.05
C VAL A 73 15.94 3.50 9.20
N VAL A 74 16.41 4.23 8.19
CA VAL A 74 16.36 5.69 8.12
C VAL A 74 15.21 6.06 7.19
N TYR A 75 14.26 6.86 7.68
CA TYR A 75 13.09 7.22 6.90
C TYR A 75 12.68 8.67 7.13
N GLY A 76 11.96 9.25 6.19
CA GLY A 76 11.51 10.64 6.29
C GLY A 76 10.75 11.10 5.05
N THR A 77 9.96 12.15 5.21
CA THR A 77 9.25 12.80 4.09
C THR A 77 10.20 13.61 3.21
N ASP A 78 11.34 14.02 3.76
CA ASP A 78 12.39 14.78 3.08
C ASP A 78 13.79 14.30 3.52
N MET A 79 14.84 14.95 2.99
CA MET A 79 16.24 14.60 3.25
C MET A 79 16.86 15.33 4.45
N VAL A 80 16.06 16.12 5.18
CA VAL A 80 16.51 16.94 6.32
C VAL A 80 15.95 16.37 7.63
N ASN A 81 14.65 16.13 7.67
CA ASN A 81 13.90 15.63 8.82
C ASN A 81 13.85 14.10 8.75
N MET A 82 14.97 13.46 9.07
CA MET A 82 15.07 12.00 9.10
C MET A 82 14.75 11.45 10.50
N GLU A 83 13.95 10.40 10.51
CA GLU A 83 13.66 9.56 11.67
C GLU A 83 14.41 8.22 11.54
N PHE A 84 14.56 7.54 12.67
CA PHE A 84 15.30 6.28 12.77
C PHE A 84 14.48 5.28 13.56
N VAL A 85 14.35 4.07 13.03
CA VAL A 85 13.88 2.90 13.77
C VAL A 85 14.95 1.82 13.74
N HIS A 86 15.15 1.18 14.90
CA HIS A 86 16.20 0.19 15.10
C HIS A 86 15.58 -1.16 15.45
N PHE A 87 16.04 -2.21 14.79
CA PHE A 87 15.67 -3.59 15.07
C PHE A 87 16.92 -4.41 15.38
N VAL A 88 16.76 -5.50 16.14
CA VAL A 88 17.83 -6.44 16.43
C VAL A 88 17.33 -7.84 16.09
N CYS A 89 18.13 -8.57 15.31
CA CYS A 89 17.85 -9.93 14.90
C CYS A 89 18.63 -10.94 15.76
N ALA A 90 18.23 -12.22 15.71
CA ALA A 90 18.95 -13.28 16.40
C ALA A 90 20.27 -13.66 15.70
N HIS A 91 20.35 -13.45 14.38
CA HIS A 91 21.46 -13.84 13.51
C HIS A 91 21.86 -12.67 12.62
N LYS A 92 23.16 -12.53 12.32
CA LYS A 92 23.67 -11.46 11.46
C LYS A 92 23.20 -11.59 10.02
N GLU A 93 23.07 -12.82 9.51
CA GLU A 93 22.64 -13.08 8.14
C GLU A 93 21.22 -12.56 7.90
N ILE A 94 20.36 -12.70 8.92
CA ILE A 94 18.99 -12.18 8.90
C ILE A 94 19.02 -10.64 8.90
N ALA A 95 19.86 -10.01 9.71
CA ALA A 95 19.98 -8.55 9.73
C ALA A 95 20.45 -8.00 8.38
N GLN A 96 21.41 -8.68 7.75
CA GLN A 96 21.91 -8.34 6.42
C GLN A 96 20.83 -8.47 5.35
N GLU A 97 20.12 -9.62 5.31
CA GLU A 97 19.03 -9.84 4.35
C GLU A 97 17.93 -8.76 4.49
N TRP A 98 17.53 -8.44 5.72
CA TRP A 98 16.56 -7.37 5.96
C TRP A 98 17.05 -6.01 5.48
N ALA A 99 18.30 -5.64 5.77
CA ALA A 99 18.85 -4.36 5.35
C ALA A 99 18.87 -4.27 3.81
N ASP A 100 19.34 -5.30 3.13
CA ASP A 100 19.47 -5.32 1.67
C ASP A 100 18.09 -5.33 0.96
N GLU A 101 17.17 -6.20 1.38
CA GLU A 101 15.86 -6.32 0.74
C GLU A 101 14.98 -5.09 0.98
N LEU A 102 15.03 -4.50 2.18
CA LEU A 102 14.30 -3.25 2.44
C LEU A 102 14.81 -2.10 1.59
N LEU A 103 16.13 -1.99 1.37
CA LEU A 103 16.68 -0.95 0.50
C LEU A 103 16.24 -1.17 -0.94
N LYS A 104 16.30 -2.41 -1.44
CA LYS A 104 15.84 -2.76 -2.79
C LYS A 104 14.38 -2.38 -3.02
N TYR A 105 13.51 -2.58 -2.02
CA TYR A 105 12.11 -2.20 -2.12
C TYR A 105 11.92 -0.68 -2.07
N SER A 106 12.66 0.03 -1.21
CA SER A 106 12.51 1.49 -1.07
C SER A 106 12.95 2.26 -2.31
N VAL A 107 13.94 1.75 -3.06
CA VAL A 107 14.46 2.38 -4.28
C VAL A 107 13.87 1.80 -5.56
N ASN A 108 12.88 0.92 -5.47
CA ASN A 108 12.26 0.31 -6.64
C ASN A 108 11.51 1.36 -7.48
N LEU A 109 12.05 1.68 -8.66
CA LEU A 109 11.50 2.71 -9.55
C LEU A 109 10.08 2.41 -10.03
N LEU A 110 9.72 1.14 -10.24
CA LEU A 110 8.36 0.77 -10.63
C LEU A 110 7.37 1.01 -9.47
N ALA A 111 7.79 0.70 -8.24
CA ALA A 111 6.98 0.97 -7.05
C ALA A 111 6.79 2.48 -6.83
N LEU A 112 7.86 3.28 -6.97
CA LEU A 112 7.81 4.73 -6.81
C LEU A 112 6.95 5.43 -7.88
N ASN A 113 6.91 4.89 -9.10
CA ASN A 113 6.14 5.42 -10.23
C ASN A 113 4.83 4.64 -10.47
N SER A 114 4.27 4.04 -9.42
CA SER A 114 3.05 3.24 -9.52
C SER A 114 1.82 4.05 -9.94
N SER A 115 0.83 3.37 -10.52
CA SER A 115 -0.45 3.98 -10.92
C SER A 115 -1.31 4.37 -9.72
N SER A 116 -2.28 5.27 -9.92
CA SER A 116 -3.26 5.65 -8.88
C SER A 116 -4.03 4.45 -8.32
N LEU A 117 -4.31 3.43 -9.15
CA LEU A 117 -4.97 2.20 -8.71
C LEU A 117 -4.10 1.42 -7.71
N THR A 118 -2.79 1.43 -7.90
CA THR A 118 -1.82 0.80 -6.99
C THR A 118 -1.77 1.56 -5.65
N TYR A 119 -1.85 2.89 -5.67
CA TYR A 119 -1.94 3.67 -4.44
C TYR A 119 -3.27 3.45 -3.68
N LEU A 120 -4.38 3.22 -4.38
CA LEU A 120 -5.64 2.79 -3.75
C LEU A 120 -5.50 1.41 -3.12
N ASP A 121 -4.87 0.48 -3.81
CA ASP A 121 -4.56 -0.85 -3.31
C ASP A 121 -3.60 -0.83 -2.11
N LYS A 122 -2.65 0.09 -2.09
CA LYS A 122 -1.79 0.38 -0.94
C LYS A 122 -2.59 0.87 0.25
N LEU A 123 -3.54 1.80 0.05
CA LEU A 123 -4.42 2.27 1.11
C LEU A 123 -5.31 1.14 1.66
N PHE A 124 -5.88 0.31 0.78
CA PHE A 124 -6.61 -0.89 1.17
C PHE A 124 -5.76 -1.84 2.02
N THR A 125 -4.53 -2.12 1.56
CA THR A 125 -3.59 -3.00 2.25
C THR A 125 -3.28 -2.49 3.66
N ARG A 126 -3.12 -1.17 3.83
CA ARG A 126 -2.96 -0.55 5.15
C ARG A 126 -4.14 -0.84 6.07
N PHE A 127 -5.37 -0.64 5.60
CA PHE A 127 -6.57 -0.91 6.40
C PHE A 127 -6.72 -2.39 6.76
N SER A 128 -6.38 -3.30 5.84
CA SER A 128 -6.43 -4.74 6.09
C SER A 128 -5.34 -5.24 7.05
N LEU A 129 -4.27 -4.47 7.26
CA LEU A 129 -3.20 -4.81 8.22
C LEU A 129 -3.42 -4.18 9.60
N MET A 130 -4.12 -3.04 9.69
CA MET A 130 -4.46 -2.35 10.94
C MET A 130 -5.71 -2.93 11.61
N LEU A 131 -5.66 -4.22 11.93
CA LEU A 131 -6.75 -4.94 12.60
C LEU A 131 -6.77 -4.70 14.11
N ASP A 132 -7.97 -4.73 14.70
CA ASP A 132 -8.15 -4.66 16.15
C ASP A 132 -7.75 -5.98 16.86
N SER A 133 -7.92 -6.02 18.19
CA SER A 133 -7.59 -7.19 19.02
C SER A 133 -8.33 -8.46 18.62
N ASP A 134 -9.48 -8.31 17.95
CA ASP A 134 -10.36 -9.39 17.49
C ASP A 134 -10.10 -9.76 16.01
N GLY A 135 -9.11 -9.12 15.38
CA GLY A 135 -8.80 -9.34 13.97
C GLY A 135 -9.80 -8.69 13.00
N LYS A 136 -10.53 -7.67 13.43
CA LYS A 136 -11.50 -6.93 12.61
C LYS A 136 -10.92 -5.60 12.12
N VAL A 137 -11.46 -5.10 11.01
CA VAL A 137 -11.10 -3.78 10.49
C VAL A 137 -11.89 -2.72 11.26
N SER A 138 -11.20 -1.71 11.79
CA SER A 138 -11.83 -0.61 12.53
C SER A 138 -12.26 0.52 11.59
N MET A 139 -13.56 0.86 11.60
CA MET A 139 -14.07 2.03 10.85
C MET A 139 -13.48 3.33 11.37
N LYS A 140 -13.22 3.42 12.68
CA LYS A 140 -12.55 4.58 13.28
C LYS A 140 -11.18 4.84 12.66
N ASN A 141 -10.41 3.79 12.36
CA ASN A 141 -9.10 3.92 11.70
C ASN A 141 -9.24 4.37 10.24
N ILE A 142 -10.26 3.89 9.53
CA ILE A 142 -10.59 4.33 8.17
C ILE A 142 -10.95 5.82 8.18
N PHE A 143 -11.87 6.24 9.04
CA PHE A 143 -12.27 7.65 9.16
C PHE A 143 -11.08 8.56 9.44
N LYS A 144 -10.26 8.22 10.45
CA LYS A 144 -9.07 9.01 10.79
C LYS A 144 -8.07 9.12 9.64
N SER A 145 -7.97 8.10 8.80
CA SER A 145 -7.03 8.09 7.67
C SER A 145 -7.55 8.86 6.46
N ILE A 146 -8.87 8.99 6.30
CA ILE A 146 -9.48 9.66 5.15
C ILE A 146 -9.83 11.12 5.47
N THR A 147 -10.40 11.40 6.64
CA THR A 147 -10.88 12.76 6.97
C THR A 147 -11.01 13.04 8.47
N SER A 148 -10.62 14.26 8.86
CA SER A 148 -10.91 14.83 10.17
C SER A 148 -12.21 15.65 10.18
N ASN A 149 -12.78 15.99 9.02
CA ASN A 149 -14.00 16.79 8.89
C ASN A 149 -15.26 15.96 9.19
N ARG A 150 -16.14 16.49 10.05
CA ARG A 150 -17.35 15.79 10.52
C ARG A 150 -18.35 15.50 9.40
N ASP A 151 -18.53 16.41 8.45
CA ASP A 151 -19.50 16.25 7.37
C ASP A 151 -18.99 15.25 6.33
N ASP A 152 -17.68 15.25 6.06
CA ASP A 152 -17.08 14.23 5.19
C ASP A 152 -17.08 12.85 5.85
N ARG A 153 -16.98 12.74 7.18
CA ARG A 153 -17.15 11.46 7.87
C ARG A 153 -18.49 10.80 7.56
N LYS A 154 -19.58 11.58 7.53
CA LYS A 154 -20.91 11.05 7.16
C LYS A 154 -20.94 10.52 5.72
N LYS A 155 -20.20 11.16 4.81
CA LYS A 155 -20.07 10.67 3.42
C LYS A 155 -19.29 9.36 3.36
N VAL A 156 -18.19 9.25 4.12
CA VAL A 156 -17.40 8.02 4.22
C VAL A 156 -18.23 6.89 4.82
N GLU A 157 -19.00 7.16 5.88
CA GLU A 157 -19.89 6.20 6.51
C GLU A 157 -20.95 5.68 5.53
N LYS A 158 -21.68 6.59 4.87
CA LYS A 158 -22.69 6.22 3.87
C LYS A 158 -22.10 5.41 2.70
N ALA A 159 -20.88 5.72 2.27
CA ALA A 159 -20.20 4.97 1.20
C ALA A 159 -19.77 3.56 1.65
N LEU A 160 -19.38 3.39 2.92
CA LEU A 160 -19.08 2.07 3.50
C LEU A 160 -20.36 1.23 3.65
N GLU A 161 -21.45 1.84 4.11
CA GLU A 161 -22.75 1.17 4.23
C GLU A 161 -23.29 0.69 2.89
N ALA A 162 -23.06 1.45 1.80
CA ALA A 162 -23.43 1.05 0.45
C ALA A 162 -22.73 -0.25 0.00
N GLU A 163 -21.54 -0.55 0.54
CA GLU A 163 -20.81 -1.80 0.32
C GLU A 163 -21.10 -2.87 1.39
N GLY A 164 -22.06 -2.62 2.29
CA GLY A 164 -22.45 -3.55 3.36
C GLY A 164 -21.54 -3.52 4.60
N PHE A 165 -20.68 -2.51 4.74
CA PHE A 165 -19.87 -2.30 5.94
C PHE A 165 -20.55 -1.30 6.87
N HIS A 166 -21.33 -1.82 7.82
CA HIS A 166 -22.11 -1.01 8.75
C HIS A 166 -21.37 -0.78 10.07
N ALA A 167 -21.56 0.42 10.63
CA ALA A 167 -21.23 0.76 12.02
C ALA A 167 -22.07 -0.08 12.99
N GLY A 168 -21.54 -1.25 13.37
CA GLY A 168 -22.09 -2.05 14.46
C GLY A 168 -21.75 -1.45 15.83
N LYS A 169 -22.12 -2.15 16.91
CA LYS A 169 -21.84 -1.72 18.29
C LYS A 169 -20.34 -1.48 18.60
N THR A 170 -19.43 -2.09 17.83
CA THR A 170 -17.98 -2.03 18.04
C THR A 170 -17.25 -1.19 16.99
N ASP A 171 -17.97 -0.53 16.07
CA ASP A 171 -17.39 0.21 14.94
C ASP A 171 -16.30 -0.59 14.17
N SER A 172 -16.49 -1.91 14.05
CA SER A 172 -15.57 -2.80 13.33
C SER A 172 -16.29 -3.88 12.53
N PHE A 173 -15.65 -4.37 11.46
CA PHE A 173 -16.22 -5.38 10.56
C PHE A 173 -15.21 -6.46 10.17
N ASN A 174 -15.71 -7.60 9.67
CA ASN A 174 -14.89 -8.77 9.36
C ASN A 174 -13.90 -8.47 8.21
N ALA A 175 -12.60 -8.61 8.50
CA ALA A 175 -11.52 -8.41 7.53
C ALA A 175 -11.61 -9.33 6.30
N GLN A 176 -12.11 -10.56 6.46
CA GLN A 176 -12.25 -11.52 5.34
C GLN A 176 -13.28 -11.06 4.31
N LYS A 177 -14.30 -10.31 4.73
CA LYS A 177 -15.31 -9.72 3.82
C LYS A 177 -14.81 -8.42 3.18
N PHE A 178 -13.76 -7.81 3.72
CA PHE A 178 -13.18 -6.59 3.21
C PHE A 178 -12.21 -6.88 2.07
N THR A 179 -12.75 -7.09 0.88
CA THR A 179 -11.96 -7.35 -0.33
C THR A 179 -11.60 -6.04 -1.04
N PHE A 180 -10.58 -6.08 -1.91
CA PHE A 180 -10.23 -4.91 -2.72
C PHE A 180 -11.37 -4.50 -3.65
N TYR A 181 -12.19 -5.45 -4.13
CA TYR A 181 -13.36 -5.16 -4.95
C TYR A 181 -14.37 -4.27 -4.20
N ASN A 182 -14.73 -4.64 -2.97
CA ASN A 182 -15.62 -3.82 -2.16
C ASN A 182 -14.99 -2.47 -1.79
N PHE A 183 -13.69 -2.45 -1.47
CA PHE A 183 -12.98 -1.19 -1.22
C PHE A 183 -12.97 -0.25 -2.43
N PHE A 184 -12.77 -0.78 -3.63
CA PHE A 184 -12.79 0.01 -4.86
C PHE A 184 -14.17 0.60 -5.15
N ASN A 185 -15.24 -0.16 -4.90
CA ASN A 185 -16.61 0.36 -5.02
C ASN A 185 -16.92 1.40 -3.93
N PHE A 186 -16.46 1.19 -2.70
CA PHE A 186 -16.50 2.21 -1.64
C PHE A 186 -15.85 3.52 -2.11
N TYR A 187 -14.66 3.45 -2.70
CA TYR A 187 -13.97 4.61 -3.28
C TYR A 187 -14.81 5.30 -4.38
N ARG A 188 -15.43 4.51 -5.28
CA ARG A 188 -16.30 5.03 -6.34
C ARG A 188 -17.52 5.75 -5.77
N HIS A 189 -18.19 5.16 -4.79
CA HIS A 189 -19.35 5.76 -4.12
C HIS A 189 -18.99 7.03 -3.36
N LEU A 190 -17.83 7.04 -2.70
CA LEU A 190 -17.37 8.20 -1.94
C LEU A 190 -17.09 9.40 -2.83
N LEU A 191 -16.43 9.20 -3.98
CA LEU A 191 -15.98 10.30 -4.83
C LEU A 191 -16.98 10.74 -5.88
N GLY A 192 -17.91 9.87 -6.32
CA GLY A 192 -18.91 10.22 -7.33
C GLY A 192 -18.31 10.83 -8.59
N ARG A 193 -17.40 10.09 -9.25
CA ARG A 193 -16.53 10.51 -10.36
C ARG A 193 -17.29 10.79 -11.68
N THR A 194 -18.21 11.74 -11.67
CA THR A 194 -19.08 12.10 -12.83
C THR A 194 -18.32 12.56 -14.08
N GLU A 195 -17.08 13.00 -13.93
CA GLU A 195 -16.22 13.33 -15.07
C GLU A 195 -15.79 12.09 -15.86
N VAL A 196 -15.78 10.90 -15.25
CA VAL A 196 -15.56 9.64 -15.98
C VAL A 196 -16.73 9.36 -16.92
N ASP A 197 -17.97 9.63 -16.50
CA ASP A 197 -19.16 9.45 -17.35
C ASP A 197 -19.07 10.36 -18.59
N LYS A 198 -18.60 11.60 -18.44
CA LYS A 198 -18.37 12.53 -19.56
C LYS A 198 -17.34 11.99 -20.55
N ILE A 199 -16.25 11.42 -20.06
CA ILE A 199 -15.23 10.79 -20.93
C ILE A 199 -15.85 9.64 -21.72
N PHE A 200 -16.68 8.79 -21.09
CA PHE A 200 -17.36 7.71 -21.81
C PHE A 200 -18.27 8.25 -22.93
N ASP A 201 -19.00 9.33 -22.68
CA ASP A 201 -19.82 9.99 -23.70
C ASP A 201 -18.98 10.55 -24.85
N GLU A 202 -17.86 11.21 -24.56
CA GLU A 202 -16.90 11.75 -25.56
C GLU A 202 -16.25 10.66 -26.40
N LEU A 203 -15.99 9.49 -25.82
CA LEU A 203 -15.49 8.29 -26.52
C LEU A 203 -16.59 7.58 -27.34
N GLY A 204 -17.81 8.11 -27.32
CA GLY A 204 -18.89 7.67 -28.20
C GLY A 204 -19.75 6.56 -27.61
N ALA A 205 -19.82 6.42 -26.29
CA ALA A 205 -20.76 5.49 -25.65
C ALA A 205 -22.23 5.79 -26.07
N LYS A 206 -22.55 7.04 -26.47
CA LYS A 206 -23.81 7.44 -27.14
C LYS A 206 -25.06 6.82 -26.48
N LYS A 207 -25.24 7.05 -25.17
CA LYS A 207 -26.32 6.50 -24.32
C LYS A 207 -26.21 5.01 -23.95
N LYS A 208 -25.19 4.28 -24.42
CA LYS A 208 -24.89 2.93 -23.94
C LYS A 208 -24.08 3.00 -22.64
N PRO A 209 -24.25 2.06 -21.71
CA PRO A 209 -23.48 2.03 -20.47
C PRO A 209 -22.09 1.38 -20.61
N TYR A 210 -21.53 1.36 -21.83
CA TYR A 210 -20.25 0.69 -22.14
C TYR A 210 -19.57 1.27 -23.38
N LEU A 211 -18.27 1.02 -23.51
CA LEU A 211 -17.47 1.23 -24.72
C LEU A 211 -17.17 -0.12 -25.35
N THR A 212 -17.17 -0.19 -26.69
CA THR A 212 -16.73 -1.39 -27.40
C THR A 212 -15.21 -1.51 -27.40
N ALA A 213 -14.69 -2.71 -27.66
CA ALA A 213 -13.25 -2.94 -27.84
C ALA A 213 -12.63 -2.03 -28.91
N GLN A 214 -13.36 -1.75 -30.00
CA GLN A 214 -12.91 -0.83 -31.04
C GLN A 214 -12.75 0.61 -30.51
N GLN A 215 -13.70 1.09 -29.71
CA GLN A 215 -13.62 2.43 -29.11
C GLN A 215 -12.46 2.54 -28.13
N VAL A 216 -12.21 1.50 -27.32
CA VAL A 216 -11.05 1.45 -26.42
C VAL A 216 -9.74 1.43 -27.22
N CYS A 217 -9.66 0.64 -28.29
CA CYS A 217 -8.49 0.58 -29.17
C CYS A 217 -8.19 1.95 -29.81
N ASP A 218 -9.23 2.62 -30.33
CA ASP A 218 -9.11 3.97 -30.90
C ASP A 218 -8.67 4.99 -29.84
N PHE A 219 -9.25 4.94 -28.64
CA PHE A 219 -8.87 5.81 -27.52
C PHE A 219 -7.38 5.66 -27.17
N LEU A 220 -6.89 4.43 -27.03
CA LEU A 220 -5.49 4.15 -26.72
C LEU A 220 -4.53 4.66 -27.81
N ASN A 221 -4.88 4.45 -29.07
CA ASN A 221 -4.00 4.77 -30.20
C ASN A 221 -4.05 6.23 -30.64
N LYS A 222 -5.16 6.93 -30.43
CA LYS A 222 -5.37 8.29 -30.95
C LYS A 222 -5.36 9.37 -29.87
N GLN A 223 -5.86 9.09 -28.67
CA GLN A 223 -5.94 10.10 -27.60
C GLN A 223 -4.85 9.93 -26.55
N GLN A 224 -4.55 8.69 -26.15
CA GLN A 224 -3.57 8.42 -25.09
C GLN A 224 -2.13 8.29 -25.61
N ARG A 225 -1.95 8.14 -26.92
CA ARG A 225 -0.64 8.01 -27.56
C ARG A 225 -0.02 9.39 -27.80
N ASP A 226 1.25 9.54 -27.46
CA ASP A 226 2.04 10.69 -27.94
C ASP A 226 2.26 10.55 -29.47
N PRO A 227 1.76 11.49 -30.30
CA PRO A 227 1.81 11.40 -31.76
C PRO A 227 3.24 11.47 -32.32
N ARG A 228 4.24 11.83 -31.49
CA ARG A 228 5.66 11.88 -31.90
C ARG A 228 6.35 10.51 -31.79
N LEU A 229 5.72 9.52 -31.18
CA LEU A 229 6.30 8.19 -31.00
C LEU A 229 6.35 7.42 -32.31
N ASN A 230 7.52 6.92 -32.65
CA ASN A 230 7.72 6.06 -33.82
C ASN A 230 6.88 4.77 -33.71
N GLU A 231 6.13 4.45 -34.76
CA GLU A 231 5.18 3.33 -34.77
C GLU A 231 5.85 1.95 -34.82
N ILE A 232 7.10 1.85 -35.25
CA ILE A 232 7.85 0.58 -35.26
C ILE A 232 8.37 0.27 -33.85
N LEU A 233 8.95 1.27 -33.18
CA LEU A 233 9.48 1.12 -31.81
C LEU A 233 8.36 1.04 -30.77
N TYR A 234 7.25 1.74 -31.00
CA TYR A 234 6.08 1.76 -30.14
C TYR A 234 4.84 1.41 -30.97
N PRO A 235 4.58 0.12 -31.21
CA PRO A 235 3.43 -0.32 -32.01
C PRO A 235 2.10 0.18 -31.47
N HIS A 236 1.13 0.34 -32.37
CA HIS A 236 -0.26 0.56 -31.99
C HIS A 236 -0.85 -0.66 -31.29
N TYR A 237 -1.77 -0.41 -30.37
CA TYR A 237 -2.59 -1.45 -29.78
C TYR A 237 -3.44 -2.12 -30.86
N SER A 238 -3.52 -3.44 -30.83
CA SER A 238 -4.46 -4.21 -31.63
C SER A 238 -5.81 -4.35 -30.93
N LEU A 239 -6.85 -4.74 -31.69
CA LEU A 239 -8.18 -4.98 -31.13
C LEU A 239 -8.13 -6.09 -30.05
N ALA A 240 -7.40 -7.17 -30.29
CA ALA A 240 -7.23 -8.26 -29.32
C ALA A 240 -6.55 -7.79 -28.01
N GLN A 241 -5.61 -6.85 -28.09
CA GLN A 241 -5.01 -6.25 -26.89
C GLN A 241 -6.01 -5.38 -26.13
N ALA A 242 -6.86 -4.63 -26.82
CA ALA A 242 -7.92 -3.85 -26.19
C ALA A 242 -8.96 -4.76 -25.50
N GLU A 243 -9.37 -5.86 -26.12
CA GLU A 243 -10.24 -6.88 -25.52
C GLU A 243 -9.62 -7.49 -24.25
N ALA A 244 -8.33 -7.84 -24.31
CA ALA A 244 -7.61 -8.35 -23.14
C ALA A 244 -7.56 -7.35 -21.98
N LEU A 245 -7.42 -6.05 -22.28
CA LEU A 245 -7.48 -4.99 -21.27
C LEU A 245 -8.89 -4.87 -20.67
N ILE A 246 -9.94 -4.93 -21.49
CA ILE A 246 -11.33 -4.92 -21.01
C ILE A 246 -11.56 -6.09 -20.06
N HIS A 247 -11.17 -7.31 -20.44
CA HIS A 247 -11.30 -8.48 -19.58
C HIS A 247 -10.52 -8.39 -18.27
N ARG A 248 -9.40 -7.65 -18.26
CA ARG A 248 -8.60 -7.44 -17.04
C ARG A 248 -9.27 -6.48 -16.05
N TYR A 249 -9.98 -5.46 -16.53
CA TYR A 249 -10.49 -4.37 -15.70
C TYR A 249 -12.02 -4.40 -15.48
N GLU A 250 -12.78 -5.06 -16.35
CA GLU A 250 -14.22 -5.22 -16.23
C GLU A 250 -14.56 -6.47 -15.40
N ASN A 251 -15.10 -6.24 -14.20
CA ASN A 251 -15.43 -7.32 -13.28
C ASN A 251 -16.73 -8.05 -13.68
N LYS A 252 -17.60 -7.43 -14.49
CA LYS A 252 -18.84 -8.06 -14.96
C LYS A 252 -18.57 -8.77 -16.28
N SER A 253 -18.42 -10.10 -16.22
CA SER A 253 -18.13 -10.95 -17.39
C SER A 253 -19.05 -10.69 -18.60
N GLY A 254 -20.36 -10.50 -18.37
CA GLY A 254 -21.33 -10.21 -19.45
C GLY A 254 -21.22 -8.81 -20.07
N MET A 255 -20.52 -7.88 -19.43
CA MET A 255 -20.19 -6.55 -19.99
C MET A 255 -18.85 -6.58 -20.72
N ALA A 256 -17.90 -7.37 -20.25
CA ALA A 256 -16.58 -7.51 -20.87
C ALA A 256 -16.62 -8.13 -22.30
N GLN A 257 -17.72 -8.79 -22.64
CA GLN A 257 -17.95 -9.43 -23.95
C GLN A 257 -18.68 -8.53 -24.97
N LYS A 258 -19.06 -7.29 -24.59
CA LYS A 258 -19.83 -6.37 -25.44
C LYS A 258 -18.95 -5.30 -26.08
#